data_AF-A0A370HB94-F1
#
_entry.id   AF-A0A370HB94-F1
#
_cell.length_a   1.000
_cell.length_b   1.000
_cell.length_c   1.000
_cell.angle_alpha   90.00
_cell.angle_beta   90.00
_cell.angle_gamma   90.00
#
_symmetry.space_group_name_H-M   'P 1'
#
loop_
_entity.id
_entity.type
_entity.pdbx_description
1 polymer ?
#
loop_
_entity_poly.entity_id
_entity_poly.type
_entity_poly.pdbx_seq_one_letter_code
_entity_poly.pdbx_strand_id
1 'polypeptide(L)'
;MASWGKVVRGAALGAGVVALVAGCNSDGGGTDGTTKASATSTVAADVPAGFDACKDIPQSVLQSEQLKNKGVDSKDGNGGVKWRGCIWVQSGGDGYGGTIDTTNITLPMVRANKEFTVAEELSVSGRPALTYALSGQDLRAHCILSVEMKGGSLEVSIDNPSSAKQTAGQHSCDIAKRLAGQIVPAIPASL
;
A
#
# COMPACT_ATOMS: atom_id res chain seq x y z
N MET A 1 31.33 -4.11 10.59
CA MET A 1 30.50 -2.98 11.07
C MET A 1 30.25 -2.07 9.88
N ALA A 2 29.11 -2.22 9.21
CA ALA A 2 28.72 -1.38 8.08
C ALA A 2 27.37 -0.75 8.43
N SER A 3 27.40 0.58 8.52
CA SER A 3 26.28 1.45 8.87
C SER A 3 25.21 1.37 7.76
N TRP A 4 24.00 0.93 8.10
CA TRP A 4 22.85 1.06 7.22
C TRP A 4 22.35 2.50 7.23
N GLY A 5 22.58 3.19 6.11
CA GLY A 5 22.11 4.53 5.86
C GLY A 5 20.58 4.56 5.90
N LYS A 6 20.05 5.35 6.84
CA LYS A 6 18.63 5.68 6.94
C LYS A 6 18.19 6.36 5.64
N VAL A 7 17.35 5.70 4.85
CA VAL A 7 16.66 6.33 3.72
C VAL A 7 15.55 7.20 4.31
N VAL A 8 15.89 8.45 4.58
CA VAL A 8 14.94 9.50 4.95
C VAL A 8 14.24 9.93 3.66
N ARG A 9 12.98 9.51 3.47
CA ARG A 9 12.11 10.14 2.47
C ARG A 9 11.81 11.55 2.97
N GLY A 10 12.51 12.52 2.40
CA GLY A 10 12.46 13.93 2.78
C GLY A 10 11.08 14.54 2.56
N ALA A 11 10.63 15.29 3.55
CA ALA A 11 9.48 16.18 3.45
C ALA A 11 9.91 17.47 2.71
N ALA A 12 9.19 17.84 1.66
CA ALA A 12 9.30 19.15 1.02
C ALA A 12 8.01 19.95 1.26
N LEU A 13 8.23 21.18 1.71
CA LEU A 13 7.27 22.15 2.21
C LEU A 13 6.42 22.75 1.08
N GLY A 14 5.13 22.97 1.35
CA GLY A 14 4.26 23.79 0.54
C GLY A 14 3.14 24.37 1.40
N ALA A 15 3.36 25.58 1.91
CA ALA A 15 2.33 26.36 2.59
C ALA A 15 1.31 26.85 1.55
N GLY A 16 0.04 26.50 1.72
CA GLY A 16 -1.06 26.99 0.91
C GLY A 16 -2.27 27.27 1.80
N VAL A 17 -2.42 28.53 2.19
CA VAL A 17 -3.64 29.07 2.81
C VAL A 17 -4.71 29.19 1.72
N VAL A 18 -5.89 28.60 1.92
CA VAL A 18 -7.08 28.99 1.15
C VAL A 18 -8.24 29.23 2.11
N ALA A 19 -8.66 30.49 2.15
CA ALA A 19 -9.84 30.96 2.85
C ALA A 19 -11.09 30.83 1.97
N LEU A 20 -12.17 30.36 2.60
CA LEU A 20 -13.60 30.69 2.45
C LEU A 20 -14.21 30.86 1.05
N VAL A 21 -15.26 30.09 0.74
CA VAL A 21 -16.60 30.66 0.46
C VAL A 21 -17.69 29.66 0.92
N ALA A 22 -18.50 30.07 1.89
CA ALA A 22 -19.81 29.47 2.12
C ALA A 22 -20.80 30.09 1.13
N GLY A 23 -21.40 29.26 0.28
CA GLY A 23 -22.45 29.65 -0.66
C GLY A 23 -23.66 28.75 -0.48
N CYS A 24 -24.66 29.25 0.22
CA CYS A 24 -26.00 28.69 0.26
C CYS A 24 -26.90 29.62 -0.57
N ASN A 25 -27.54 29.14 -1.64
CA ASN A 25 -28.94 29.46 -1.96
C ASN A 25 -29.49 28.65 -3.16
N SER A 26 -30.52 27.86 -2.85
CA SER A 26 -31.82 27.61 -3.51
C SER A 26 -32.00 27.42 -5.04
N ASP A 27 -32.61 26.26 -5.33
CA ASP A 27 -33.63 25.87 -6.34
C ASP A 27 -33.55 26.33 -7.81
N GLY A 28 -33.53 25.33 -8.71
CA GLY A 28 -33.79 25.47 -10.14
C GLY A 28 -33.60 24.13 -10.86
N GLY A 29 -34.67 23.61 -11.47
CA GLY A 29 -34.77 22.22 -11.91
C GLY A 29 -33.91 21.78 -13.10
N GLY A 30 -33.77 20.46 -13.22
CA GLY A 30 -33.76 19.76 -14.50
C GLY A 30 -32.43 19.14 -14.97
N THR A 31 -32.46 17.80 -15.04
CA THR A 31 -31.73 16.91 -15.98
C THR A 31 -30.40 16.30 -15.49
N ASP A 32 -30.42 14.97 -15.39
CA ASP A 32 -29.31 14.00 -15.37
C ASP A 32 -27.90 14.56 -15.18
N GLY A 33 -27.53 14.73 -13.91
CA GLY A 33 -26.14 14.78 -13.50
C GLY A 33 -25.89 13.60 -12.58
N THR A 34 -25.21 12.56 -13.07
CA THR A 34 -24.52 11.62 -12.18
C THR A 34 -23.68 12.48 -11.26
N THR A 35 -24.13 12.64 -10.02
CA THR A 35 -23.41 13.36 -9.00
C THR A 35 -22.21 12.48 -8.71
N LYS A 36 -21.13 12.71 -9.46
CA LYS A 36 -19.81 12.24 -9.09
C LYS A 36 -19.52 13.02 -7.82
N ALA A 37 -20.00 12.49 -6.69
CA ALA A 37 -19.63 12.95 -5.38
C ALA A 37 -18.11 12.95 -5.43
N SER A 38 -17.54 14.15 -5.49
CA SER A 38 -16.11 14.33 -5.34
C SER A 38 -15.88 13.94 -3.89
N ALA A 39 -15.63 12.66 -3.67
CA ALA A 39 -15.25 12.14 -2.38
C ALA A 39 -13.89 12.79 -2.11
N THR A 40 -13.93 13.94 -1.44
CA THR A 40 -12.80 14.42 -0.66
C THR A 40 -12.57 13.30 0.33
N SER A 41 -11.72 12.33 -0.02
CA SER A 41 -11.48 11.15 0.78
C SER A 41 -10.72 11.60 2.01
N THR A 42 -11.45 11.98 3.05
CA THR A 42 -10.89 12.16 4.37
C THR A 42 -10.27 10.84 4.79
N VAL A 43 -8.98 10.88 5.10
CA VAL A 43 -8.23 9.71 5.57
C VAL A 43 -8.91 9.18 6.83
N ALA A 44 -9.12 7.86 6.91
CA ALA A 44 -9.72 7.26 8.09
C ALA A 44 -8.81 7.46 9.32
N ALA A 45 -9.41 7.59 10.51
CA ALA A 45 -8.65 7.87 11.74
C ALA A 45 -7.66 6.75 12.12
N ASP A 46 -7.91 5.52 11.69
CA ASP A 46 -7.02 4.38 11.91
C ASP A 46 -7.01 3.40 10.74
N VAL A 47 -6.07 2.45 10.76
CA VAL A 47 -5.98 1.37 9.78
C VAL A 47 -7.14 0.37 9.91
N PRO A 48 -7.48 -0.37 8.84
CA PRO A 48 -8.45 -1.47 8.93
C PRO A 48 -8.07 -2.47 10.04
N ALA A 49 -9.02 -2.75 10.94
CA ALA A 49 -8.85 -3.73 12.02
C ALA A 49 -9.31 -5.12 11.56
N GLY A 50 -8.82 -6.17 12.22
CA GLY A 50 -9.25 -7.55 11.98
C GLY A 50 -8.33 -8.39 11.08
N PHE A 51 -7.20 -7.83 10.66
CA PHE A 51 -6.07 -8.57 10.10
C PHE A 51 -4.76 -7.94 10.57
N ASP A 52 -3.98 -8.67 11.37
CA ASP A 52 -2.65 -8.28 11.82
C ASP A 52 -1.59 -8.91 10.90
N ALA A 53 -0.99 -8.10 10.03
CA ALA A 53 -0.01 -8.57 9.06
C ALA A 53 1.29 -9.16 9.67
N CYS A 54 1.49 -9.04 10.98
CA CYS A 54 2.58 -9.70 11.70
C CYS A 54 2.22 -11.12 12.18
N LYS A 55 0.93 -11.41 12.37
CA LYS A 55 0.44 -12.63 13.04
C LYS A 55 -0.49 -13.49 12.18
N ASP A 56 -1.27 -12.86 11.32
CA ASP A 56 -2.39 -13.49 10.61
C ASP A 56 -2.01 -13.93 9.20
N ILE A 57 -0.77 -13.67 8.74
CA ILE A 57 -0.24 -14.27 7.52
C ILE A 57 -0.19 -15.80 7.70
N PRO A 58 -0.81 -16.59 6.81
CA PRO A 58 -0.84 -18.04 6.97
C PRO A 58 0.56 -18.64 7.04
N GLN A 59 0.78 -19.55 8.00
CA GLN A 59 2.09 -20.19 8.20
C GLN A 59 2.60 -20.91 6.93
N SER A 60 1.69 -21.47 6.12
CA SER A 60 2.03 -22.11 4.85
C SER A 60 2.66 -21.13 3.85
N VAL A 61 2.22 -19.86 3.84
CA VAL A 61 2.78 -18.79 3.00
C VAL A 61 4.18 -18.43 3.46
N LEU A 62 4.36 -18.26 4.78
CA LEU A 62 5.67 -17.97 5.36
C LEU A 62 6.68 -19.08 5.05
N GLN A 63 6.25 -20.34 5.08
CA GLN A 63 7.10 -21.48 4.75
C GLN A 63 7.40 -21.57 3.25
N SER A 64 6.39 -21.44 2.38
CA SER A 64 6.58 -21.57 0.93
C SER A 64 7.45 -20.45 0.35
N GLU A 65 7.29 -19.23 0.86
CA GLU A 65 8.07 -18.06 0.43
C GLU A 65 9.38 -17.89 1.24
N GLN A 66 9.58 -18.76 2.24
CA GLN A 66 10.71 -18.75 3.16
C GLN A 66 10.86 -17.41 3.92
N LEU A 67 9.74 -16.75 4.25
CA LEU A 67 9.74 -15.44 4.88
C LEU A 67 10.06 -15.52 6.37
N LYS A 68 10.90 -14.59 6.82
CA LYS A 68 11.22 -14.34 8.22
C LYS A 68 10.78 -12.94 8.61
N ASN A 69 10.05 -12.85 9.71
CA ASN A 69 9.70 -11.58 10.33
C ASN A 69 10.97 -10.93 10.92
N LYS A 70 11.23 -9.67 10.56
CA LYS A 70 12.39 -8.89 11.03
C LYS A 70 12.03 -7.83 12.06
N GLY A 71 10.76 -7.69 12.40
CA GLY A 71 10.25 -6.74 13.37
C GLY A 71 9.00 -6.03 12.86
N VAL A 72 8.39 -5.29 13.78
CA VAL A 72 7.23 -4.45 13.52
C VAL A 72 7.61 -3.32 12.56
N ASP A 73 6.76 -3.11 11.57
CA ASP A 73 6.69 -1.88 10.78
C ASP A 73 5.43 -1.11 11.18
N SER A 74 5.59 -0.06 11.97
CA SER A 74 4.48 0.78 12.41
C SER A 74 4.88 2.22 12.32
N LYS A 75 4.13 2.96 11.49
CA LYS A 75 4.47 4.33 11.14
C LYS A 75 3.23 5.19 11.01
N ASP A 76 3.34 6.41 11.53
CA ASP A 76 2.38 7.48 11.30
C ASP A 76 3.02 8.47 10.32
N GLY A 77 2.37 8.65 9.18
CA GLY A 77 2.76 9.59 8.15
C GLY A 77 2.00 10.91 8.24
N ASN A 78 2.42 11.84 7.40
CA ASN A 78 1.74 13.12 7.24
C ASN A 78 0.30 12.93 6.76
N GLY A 79 -0.59 13.87 7.11
CA GLY A 79 -1.99 13.83 6.68
C GLY A 79 -2.83 12.75 7.37
N GLY A 80 -2.36 12.20 8.50
CA GLY A 80 -3.08 11.17 9.25
C GLY A 80 -2.94 9.76 8.68
N VAL A 81 -2.05 9.56 7.70
CA VAL A 81 -1.79 8.24 7.13
C VAL A 81 -1.10 7.35 8.16
N LYS A 82 -1.46 6.07 8.19
CA LYS A 82 -0.90 5.09 9.11
C LYS A 82 -0.57 3.80 8.38
N TRP A 83 0.50 3.14 8.81
CA TRP A 83 0.87 1.77 8.43
C TRP A 83 1.06 0.94 9.69
N ARG A 84 0.51 -0.26 9.70
CA ARG A 84 0.65 -1.25 10.77
C ARG A 84 0.89 -2.62 10.16
N GLY A 85 2.08 -3.16 10.39
CA GLY A 85 2.47 -4.47 9.90
C GLY A 85 3.88 -4.84 10.31
N CYS A 86 4.55 -5.60 9.45
CA CYS A 86 5.86 -6.16 9.73
C CYS A 86 6.77 -6.16 8.51
N ILE A 87 8.07 -6.13 8.80
CA ILE A 87 9.12 -6.32 7.80
C ILE A 87 9.33 -7.82 7.59
N TRP A 88 9.31 -8.25 6.34
CA TRP A 88 9.50 -9.63 5.93
C TRP A 88 10.68 -9.73 4.96
N VAL A 89 11.55 -10.73 5.18
CA VAL A 89 12.67 -11.01 4.27
C VAL A 89 12.74 -12.49 3.97
N GLN A 90 13.18 -12.84 2.77
CA GLN A 90 13.48 -14.24 2.46
C GLN A 90 14.64 -14.76 3.31
N SER A 91 14.50 -16.02 3.72
CA SER A 91 15.49 -16.74 4.50
C SER A 91 16.80 -16.85 3.72
N GLY A 92 17.92 -16.62 4.40
CA GLY A 92 19.24 -16.61 3.77
C GLY A 92 19.75 -15.20 3.43
N GLY A 93 18.89 -14.18 3.43
CA GLY A 93 19.30 -12.77 3.38
C GLY A 93 19.70 -12.25 1.99
N ASP A 94 19.70 -13.10 0.96
CA ASP A 94 20.06 -12.78 -0.42
C ASP A 94 18.86 -12.84 -1.39
N GLY A 95 17.64 -12.85 -0.87
CA GLY A 95 16.39 -12.78 -1.63
C GLY A 95 15.66 -11.45 -1.45
N TYR A 96 14.41 -11.37 -1.92
CA TYR A 96 13.62 -10.14 -1.77
C TYR A 96 13.32 -9.85 -0.30
N GLY A 97 13.08 -8.58 -0.01
CA GLY A 97 12.53 -8.09 1.24
C GLY A 97 11.30 -7.24 0.99
N GLY A 98 10.62 -6.85 2.05
CA GLY A 98 9.46 -6.00 1.94
C GLY A 98 8.75 -5.77 3.24
N THR A 99 7.66 -5.02 3.15
CA THR A 99 6.70 -4.85 4.23
C THR A 99 5.33 -5.37 3.79
N ILE A 100 4.58 -5.87 4.75
CA ILE A 100 3.17 -6.24 4.57
C ILE A 100 2.43 -5.52 5.67
N ASP A 101 1.60 -4.56 5.30
CA ASP A 101 0.99 -3.61 6.22
C ASP A 101 -0.50 -3.47 5.95
N THR A 102 -1.27 -3.22 7.00
CA THR A 102 -2.56 -2.55 6.85
C THR A 102 -2.34 -1.05 6.88
N THR A 103 -3.03 -0.33 6.00
CA THR A 103 -2.97 1.14 5.92
C THR A 103 -4.36 1.73 5.73
N ASN A 104 -4.56 2.96 6.20
CA ASN A 104 -5.77 3.76 5.92
C ASN A 104 -5.72 4.48 4.56
N ILE A 105 -4.71 4.20 3.72
CA ILE A 105 -4.71 4.62 2.31
C ILE A 105 -5.70 3.75 1.54
N THR A 106 -6.60 4.39 0.79
CA THR A 106 -7.54 3.71 -0.10
C THR A 106 -7.02 3.71 -1.56
N LEU A 107 -7.51 2.79 -2.40
CA LEU A 107 -7.10 2.77 -3.82
C LEU A 107 -7.40 4.09 -4.55
N PRO A 108 -8.55 4.79 -4.33
CA PRO A 108 -8.77 6.12 -4.87
C PRO A 108 -7.70 7.15 -4.44
N MET A 109 -7.21 7.08 -3.20
CA MET A 109 -6.14 7.96 -2.73
C MET A 109 -4.82 7.68 -3.45
N VAL A 110 -4.50 6.41 -3.73
CA VAL A 110 -3.31 6.05 -4.51
C VAL A 110 -3.40 6.66 -5.92
N ARG A 111 -4.54 6.51 -6.60
CA ARG A 111 -4.77 7.07 -7.95
C ARG A 111 -4.70 8.59 -7.98
N ALA A 112 -5.17 9.26 -6.93
CA ALA A 112 -5.18 10.71 -6.83
C ALA A 112 -3.80 11.31 -6.51
N ASN A 113 -2.87 10.50 -5.99
CA ASN A 113 -1.54 10.96 -5.60
C ASN A 113 -0.57 10.97 -6.78
N LYS A 114 -0.14 12.18 -7.18
CA LYS A 114 0.78 12.40 -8.30
C LYS A 114 2.21 11.90 -8.05
N GLU A 115 2.56 11.63 -6.80
CA GLU A 115 3.84 11.02 -6.42
C GLU A 115 3.87 9.51 -6.74
N PHE A 116 2.72 8.91 -7.07
CA PHE A 116 2.62 7.51 -7.45
C PHE A 116 2.34 7.35 -8.95
N THR A 117 2.98 6.35 -9.54
CA THR A 117 2.65 5.85 -10.87
C THR A 117 1.96 4.50 -10.72
N VAL A 118 0.67 4.44 -11.03
CA VAL A 118 -0.08 3.17 -11.12
C VAL A 118 0.42 2.40 -12.34
N ALA A 119 0.82 1.15 -12.12
CA ALA A 119 1.34 0.26 -13.14
C ALA A 119 0.25 -0.67 -13.70
N GLU A 120 -0.58 -1.22 -12.83
CA GLU A 120 -1.62 -2.19 -13.20
C GLU A 120 -2.81 -2.09 -12.24
N GLU A 121 -4.02 -2.14 -12.79
CA GLU A 121 -5.27 -2.35 -12.05
C GLU A 121 -5.67 -3.82 -12.18
N LEU A 122 -6.03 -4.46 -11.06
CA LEU A 122 -6.31 -5.90 -11.02
C LEU A 122 -7.29 -6.25 -9.90
N SER A 123 -7.55 -7.56 -9.75
CA SER A 123 -8.25 -8.08 -8.59
C SER A 123 -7.45 -9.21 -7.94
N VAL A 124 -7.49 -9.27 -6.62
CA VAL A 124 -6.86 -10.32 -5.82
C VAL A 124 -7.93 -10.97 -4.96
N SER A 125 -8.24 -12.24 -5.22
CA SER A 125 -9.27 -12.99 -4.49
C SER A 125 -10.63 -12.26 -4.44
N GLY A 126 -11.02 -11.64 -5.56
CA GLY A 126 -12.27 -10.89 -5.69
C GLY A 126 -12.26 -9.46 -5.14
N ARG A 127 -11.16 -9.00 -4.54
CA ARG A 127 -10.99 -7.62 -4.07
C ARG A 127 -10.30 -6.77 -5.12
N PRO A 128 -10.76 -5.53 -5.39
CA PRO A 128 -10.02 -4.57 -6.19
C PRO A 128 -8.60 -4.37 -5.66
N ALA A 129 -7.64 -4.24 -6.57
CA ALA A 129 -6.25 -4.00 -6.23
C ALA A 129 -5.55 -3.20 -7.33
N LEU A 130 -4.42 -2.60 -6.99
CA LEU A 130 -3.52 -1.99 -7.97
C LEU A 130 -2.07 -2.22 -7.59
N THR A 131 -1.20 -2.27 -8.59
CA THR A 131 0.25 -2.18 -8.40
C THR A 131 0.72 -0.78 -8.79
N TYR A 132 1.69 -0.26 -8.05
CA TYR A 132 2.23 1.08 -8.24
C TYR A 132 3.63 1.20 -7.63
N ALA A 133 4.31 2.29 -7.92
CA ALA A 133 5.52 2.70 -7.22
C ALA A 133 5.57 4.22 -7.11
N LEU A 134 6.56 4.76 -6.40
CA LEU A 134 6.85 6.19 -6.51
C LEU A 134 7.23 6.52 -7.95
N SER A 135 6.79 7.68 -8.42
CA SER A 135 7.14 8.21 -9.74
C SER A 135 8.66 8.22 -9.93
N GLY A 136 9.14 7.53 -10.98
CA GLY A 136 10.56 7.40 -11.31
C GLY A 136 11.29 6.22 -10.64
N GLN A 137 10.64 5.44 -9.78
CA GLN A 137 11.22 4.17 -9.30
C GLN A 137 11.10 3.07 -10.37
N ASP A 138 12.10 2.19 -10.41
CA ASP A 138 12.10 1.01 -11.26
C ASP A 138 11.19 -0.07 -10.68
N LEU A 139 10.06 -0.32 -11.35
CA LEU A 139 9.09 -1.35 -10.99
C LEU A 139 9.69 -2.77 -10.95
N ARG A 140 10.82 -3.01 -11.64
CA ARG A 140 11.49 -4.32 -11.54
C ARG A 140 12.06 -4.55 -10.14
N ALA A 141 12.63 -3.51 -9.54
CA ALA A 141 13.27 -3.58 -8.23
C ALA A 141 12.33 -3.20 -7.07
N HIS A 142 11.37 -2.32 -7.30
CA HIS A 142 10.44 -1.86 -6.26
C HIS A 142 9.00 -1.80 -6.75
N CYS A 143 8.10 -2.46 -6.04
CA CYS A 143 6.68 -2.42 -6.37
C CYS A 143 5.83 -2.54 -5.13
N ILE A 144 4.77 -1.75 -5.10
CA ILE A 144 3.77 -1.75 -4.05
C ILE A 144 2.48 -2.27 -4.66
N LEU A 145 1.84 -3.21 -3.98
CA LEU A 145 0.51 -3.68 -4.33
C LEU A 145 -0.44 -3.36 -3.18
N SER A 146 -1.51 -2.61 -3.45
CA SER A 146 -2.58 -2.36 -2.49
C SER A 146 -3.83 -3.15 -2.85
N VAL A 147 -4.37 -3.90 -1.90
CA VAL A 147 -5.65 -4.63 -2.01
C VAL A 147 -6.69 -3.95 -1.14
N GLU A 148 -7.87 -3.70 -1.69
CA GLU A 148 -8.93 -2.97 -1.01
C GLU A 148 -9.39 -3.63 0.31
N MET A 149 -9.48 -2.80 1.34
CA MET A 149 -10.13 -3.07 2.62
C MET A 149 -11.02 -1.89 3.00
N LYS A 150 -12.03 -2.11 3.83
CA LYS A 150 -12.94 -1.09 4.33
C LYS A 150 -12.17 -0.07 5.15
N GLY A 151 -12.11 1.15 4.64
CA GLY A 151 -11.38 2.25 5.26
C GLY A 151 -9.87 2.27 4.96
N GLY A 152 -9.38 1.45 4.03
CA GLY A 152 -7.96 1.39 3.73
C GLY A 152 -7.54 0.33 2.70
N SER A 153 -6.37 -0.25 2.88
CA SER A 153 -5.87 -1.36 2.08
C SER A 153 -4.88 -2.23 2.85
N LEU A 154 -4.73 -3.48 2.40
CA LEU A 154 -3.51 -4.26 2.63
C LEU A 154 -2.46 -3.80 1.62
N GLU A 155 -1.33 -3.30 2.08
CA GLU A 155 -0.17 -2.92 1.28
C GLU A 155 0.89 -4.02 1.33
N VAL A 156 1.32 -4.51 0.17
CA VAL A 156 2.45 -5.43 0.00
C VAL A 156 3.54 -4.68 -0.77
N SER A 157 4.55 -4.19 -0.05
CA SER A 157 5.65 -3.40 -0.61
C SER A 157 6.90 -4.25 -0.73
N ILE A 158 7.37 -4.46 -1.96
CA ILE A 158 8.51 -5.34 -2.26
C ILE A 158 9.73 -4.51 -2.67
N ASP A 159 10.86 -4.89 -2.09
CA ASP A 159 12.22 -4.51 -2.50
C ASP A 159 12.94 -5.77 -3.01
N ASN A 160 13.33 -5.74 -4.28
CA ASN A 160 14.04 -6.82 -4.96
C ASN A 160 15.15 -6.24 -5.86
N PRO A 161 16.18 -5.62 -5.27
CA PRO A 161 17.28 -5.04 -6.04
C PRO A 161 18.04 -6.15 -6.79
N SER A 162 18.79 -5.77 -7.83
CA SER A 162 19.64 -6.71 -8.58
C SER A 162 20.68 -7.44 -7.71
N SER A 163 21.00 -6.91 -6.53
CA SER A 163 21.86 -7.55 -5.53
C SER A 163 21.20 -8.70 -4.76
N ALA A 164 19.87 -8.84 -4.80
CA ALA A 164 19.12 -9.95 -4.21
C ALA A 164 19.29 -11.21 -5.08
N LYS A 165 20.47 -11.84 -5.03
CA LYS A 165 20.90 -12.91 -5.96
C LYS A 165 19.89 -14.05 -6.12
N GLN A 166 19.18 -14.43 -5.06
CA GLN A 166 18.20 -15.53 -5.11
C GLN A 166 16.96 -15.18 -5.94
N THR A 167 16.65 -13.89 -6.08
CA THR A 167 15.43 -13.40 -6.72
C THR A 167 15.64 -12.30 -7.74
N ALA A 168 16.88 -11.99 -8.11
CA ALA A 168 17.25 -10.96 -9.07
C ALA A 168 16.60 -11.14 -10.46
N GLY A 169 16.23 -12.37 -10.82
CA GLY A 169 15.51 -12.69 -12.06
C GLY A 169 13.99 -12.43 -12.00
N GLN A 170 13.44 -12.14 -10.83
CA GLN A 170 12.01 -11.92 -10.62
C GLN A 170 11.67 -10.43 -10.64
N HIS A 171 10.51 -10.09 -11.20
CA HIS A 171 9.99 -8.73 -11.13
C HIS A 171 9.31 -8.49 -9.79
N SER A 172 9.58 -7.36 -9.13
CA SER A 172 9.03 -7.08 -7.79
C SER A 172 7.50 -7.05 -7.76
N CYS A 173 6.84 -6.51 -8.79
CA CYS A 173 5.37 -6.58 -8.89
C CYS A 173 4.82 -8.02 -9.00
N ASP A 174 5.54 -8.95 -9.63
CA ASP A 174 5.10 -10.34 -9.71
C ASP A 174 5.23 -11.04 -8.36
N ILE A 175 6.26 -10.70 -7.58
CA ILE A 175 6.40 -11.13 -6.19
C ILE A 175 5.24 -10.58 -5.35
N ALA A 176 4.94 -9.28 -5.47
CA ALA A 176 3.84 -8.65 -4.74
C ALA A 176 2.47 -9.28 -5.06
N LYS A 177 2.19 -9.52 -6.35
CA LYS A 177 0.96 -10.20 -6.81
C LYS A 177 0.85 -11.62 -6.26
N ARG A 178 1.96 -12.39 -6.29
CA ARG A 178 2.01 -13.75 -5.75
C ARG A 178 1.71 -13.78 -4.25
N LEU A 179 2.39 -12.93 -3.48
CA LEU A 179 2.17 -12.82 -2.03
C LEU A 179 0.74 -12.39 -1.70
N ALA A 180 0.23 -11.36 -2.36
CA ALA A 180 -1.15 -10.90 -2.16
C ALA A 180 -2.16 -12.03 -2.46
N GLY A 181 -1.97 -12.78 -3.56
CA GLY A 181 -2.84 -13.91 -3.90
C GLY A 181 -2.86 -15.03 -2.85
N GLN A 182 -1.77 -15.19 -2.11
CA GLN A 182 -1.64 -16.17 -1.03
C GLN A 182 -2.15 -15.65 0.33
N ILE A 183 -2.04 -14.34 0.60
CA ILE A 183 -2.38 -13.72 1.88
C ILE A 183 -3.86 -13.32 1.94
N VAL A 184 -4.36 -12.68 0.90
CA VAL A 184 -5.72 -12.09 0.88
C VAL A 184 -6.83 -13.10 1.20
N PRO A 185 -6.78 -14.38 0.80
CA PRO A 185 -7.77 -15.36 1.22
C PRO A 185 -7.94 -15.51 2.75
N ALA A 186 -6.94 -15.12 3.56
CA ALA A 186 -7.02 -15.13 5.01
C ALA A 186 -7.67 -13.87 5.61
N ILE A 187 -7.91 -12.83 4.80
CA ILE A 187 -8.55 -11.60 5.26
C ILE A 187 -10.06 -11.82 5.31
N PRO A 188 -10.74 -11.54 6.45
CA PRO A 188 -12.19 -11.67 6.56
C PRO A 188 -12.92 -10.89 5.47
N ALA A 189 -13.90 -11.52 4.79
CA ALA A 189 -14.66 -10.92 3.69
C ALA A 189 -15.51 -9.71 4.10
N SER A 190 -15.77 -9.53 5.39
CA SER A 190 -16.48 -8.37 5.96
C SER A 190 -15.61 -7.11 6.08
N LEU A 191 -14.30 -7.28 5.94
CA LEU A 191 -13.33 -6.19 5.86
C LEU A 191 -13.18 -5.75 4.42
#